data_AF-A0AAP0RTN9-F1
#
_entry.id   AF-A0AAP0RTN9-F1
#
_cell.length_a   1.000
_cell.length_b   1.000
_cell.length_c   1.000
_cell.angle_alpha   90.00
_cell.angle_beta   90.00
_cell.angle_gamma   90.00
#
_symmetry.space_group_name_H-M   'P 1'
#
loop_
_entity.id
_entity.type
_entity.pdbx_description
1 polymer ?
#
loop_
_entity_poly.entity_id
_entity_poly.type
_entity_poly.pdbx_seq_one_letter_code
_entity_poly.pdbx_strand_id
1 'polypeptide(L)'
;MAFPHRAGNLFKIEYSMNWHKEGSKGDKLHMNQIRRVYSYMTPFVTKSPRGAYLNYRDLDIGINHHDKNSHEEGKFYGEKYFLGNFDRLVKVKTMVDPHNFFRNEQSIPTLLS
;
A
#
# COMPACT_ATOMS: atom_id res chain seq x y z
N MET A 1 -4.78 -17.10 -2.27
CA MET A 1 -5.72 -15.96 -2.22
C MET A 1 -4.91 -14.71 -1.95
N ALA A 2 -5.13 -13.59 -2.65
CA ALA A 2 -4.27 -12.41 -2.50
C ALA A 2 -4.54 -11.64 -1.19
N PHE A 3 -5.82 -11.39 -0.89
CA PHE A 3 -6.23 -10.64 0.29
C PHE A 3 -6.03 -11.48 1.58
N PRO A 4 -5.18 -11.02 2.53
CA PRO A 4 -4.74 -11.84 3.67
C PRO A 4 -5.50 -11.55 4.98
N HIS A 5 -6.19 -10.40 5.10
CA HIS A 5 -6.76 -9.91 6.36
C HIS A 5 -8.06 -10.64 6.73
N ARG A 6 -7.92 -11.85 7.28
CA ARG A 6 -9.01 -12.77 7.64
C ARG A 6 -9.14 -12.93 9.16
N ALA A 7 -9.31 -14.16 9.64
CA ALA A 7 -9.39 -14.49 11.06
C ALA A 7 -8.26 -13.82 11.87
N GLY A 8 -8.62 -13.26 13.03
CA GLY A 8 -7.74 -12.42 13.84
C GLY A 8 -7.91 -10.91 13.62
N ASN A 9 -8.59 -10.47 12.56
CA ASN A 9 -8.97 -9.06 12.36
C ASN A 9 -10.42 -8.86 12.80
N LEU A 10 -10.67 -7.92 13.72
CA LEU A 10 -12.01 -7.63 14.23
C LEU A 10 -12.84 -6.78 13.27
N PHE A 11 -12.24 -5.73 12.71
CA PHE A 11 -12.85 -4.81 11.76
C PHE A 11 -11.78 -4.08 10.94
N LYS A 12 -12.22 -3.34 9.92
CA LYS A 12 -11.40 -2.40 9.13
C LYS A 12 -11.91 -0.97 9.38
N ILE A 13 -11.01 -0.02 9.59
CA ILE A 13 -11.35 1.41 9.67
C ILE A 13 -10.78 2.12 8.44
N GLU A 14 -11.57 3.00 7.85
CA GLU A 14 -11.16 3.93 6.80
C GLU A 14 -11.20 5.35 7.34
N TYR A 15 -10.15 6.12 7.07
CA TYR A 15 -10.13 7.55 7.33
C TYR A 15 -10.20 8.25 5.97
N SER A 16 -11.27 9.02 5.74
CA SER A 16 -11.47 9.76 4.49
C SER A 16 -11.81 11.22 4.80
N MET A 17 -11.28 12.14 3.99
CA MET A 17 -11.63 13.56 4.04
C MET A 17 -12.05 14.02 2.65
N ASN A 18 -13.20 14.69 2.58
CA ASN A 18 -13.71 15.33 1.37
C ASN A 18 -13.80 16.84 1.63
N TRP A 19 -13.44 17.66 0.65
CA TRP A 19 -13.57 19.12 0.74
C TRP A 19 -13.98 19.71 -0.61
N HIS A 20 -14.72 20.81 -0.57
CA HIS A 20 -15.27 21.46 -1.77
C HIS A 20 -14.41 22.60 -2.30
N LYS A 21 -13.56 23.20 -1.46
CA LYS A 21 -12.80 24.38 -1.82
C LYS A 21 -11.46 23.97 -2.41
N GLU A 22 -11.31 24.17 -3.71
CA GLU A 22 -10.06 23.96 -4.42
C GLU A 22 -8.97 24.95 -3.97
N GLY A 23 -7.72 24.49 -4.00
CA GLY A 23 -6.55 25.33 -3.81
C GLY A 23 -5.53 24.72 -2.86
N SER A 24 -4.25 24.95 -3.17
CA SER A 24 -3.10 24.32 -2.50
C SER A 24 -3.06 24.49 -0.98
N LYS A 25 -3.68 25.54 -0.42
CA LYS A 25 -3.79 25.74 1.03
C LYS A 25 -4.79 24.78 1.68
N GLY A 26 -5.94 24.55 1.03
CA GLY A 26 -6.95 23.59 1.48
C GLY A 26 -6.40 22.17 1.41
N ASP A 27 -5.79 21.81 0.28
CA ASP A 27 -5.21 20.48 0.07
C ASP A 27 -4.15 20.15 1.12
N LYS A 28 -3.21 21.07 1.37
CA LYS A 28 -2.20 20.90 2.42
C LYS A 28 -2.81 20.76 3.81
N LEU A 29 -3.86 21.52 4.12
CA LEU A 29 -4.52 21.45 5.42
C LEU A 29 -5.17 20.08 5.63
N HIS A 30 -5.99 19.62 4.69
CA HIS A 30 -6.71 18.36 4.81
C HIS A 30 -5.78 17.16 4.76
N MET A 31 -4.75 17.18 3.89
CA MET A 31 -3.71 16.14 3.89
C MET A 31 -2.93 16.07 5.20
N ASN A 32 -2.65 17.21 5.84
CA ASN A 32 -2.01 17.22 7.15
C ASN A 32 -2.94 16.67 8.25
N GLN A 33 -4.23 16.96 8.18
CA GLN A 33 -5.21 16.44 9.14
C GLN A 33 -5.35 14.93 9.04
N ILE A 34 -5.51 14.36 7.83
CA ILE A 34 -5.65 12.91 7.65
C ILE A 34 -4.40 12.17 8.12
N ARG A 35 -3.20 12.69 7.82
CA ARG A 35 -1.93 12.15 8.28
C ARG A 35 -1.79 12.20 9.80
N ARG A 36 -2.28 13.26 10.46
CA ARG A 36 -2.30 13.35 11.94
C ARG A 36 -3.20 12.28 12.55
N VAL A 37 -4.40 12.07 12.01
CA VAL A 37 -5.30 11.01 12.47
C VAL A 37 -4.66 9.63 12.26
N TYR A 38 -4.10 9.37 11.08
CA TYR A 38 -3.40 8.11 10.81
C TYR A 38 -2.24 7.86 11.78
N SER A 39 -1.42 8.87 12.06
CA SER A 39 -0.31 8.79 13.02
C SER A 39 -0.79 8.56 14.46
N TYR A 40 -1.83 9.27 14.89
CA TYR A 40 -2.43 9.10 16.22
C TYR A 40 -2.92 7.67 16.45
N MET A 41 -3.45 7.02 15.41
CA MET A 41 -4.01 5.67 15.50
C MET A 41 -2.97 4.54 15.55
N THR A 42 -1.67 4.84 15.36
CA THR A 42 -0.58 3.86 15.31
C THR A 42 -0.56 2.82 16.45
N PRO A 43 -0.75 3.17 17.74
CA PRO A 43 -0.68 2.18 18.81
C PRO A 43 -1.93 1.29 18.94
N PHE A 44 -3.02 1.63 18.25
CA PHE A 44 -4.32 0.96 18.39
C PHE A 44 -4.66 0.02 17.22
N VAL A 45 -3.84 0.03 16.17
CA VAL A 45 -4.06 -0.78 14.96
C VAL A 45 -2.99 -1.84 14.80
N THR A 46 -3.12 -2.71 13.79
CA THR A 46 -2.12 -3.73 13.45
C THR A 46 -0.73 -3.13 13.30
N LYS A 47 0.30 -3.88 13.68
CA LYS A 47 1.72 -3.51 13.59
C LYS A 47 2.55 -4.68 13.07
N SER A 48 3.69 -4.37 12.46
CA SER A 48 4.67 -5.35 11.94
C SER A 48 4.11 -6.39 10.95
N PRO A 49 3.55 -5.98 9.80
CA PRO A 49 3.41 -4.60 9.32
C PRO A 49 2.08 -3.97 9.75
N ARG A 50 1.98 -2.64 9.62
CA ARG A 50 0.69 -1.95 9.70
C ARG A 50 -0.11 -2.27 8.43
N GLY A 51 -1.13 -3.11 8.57
CA GLY A 51 -1.92 -3.62 7.46
C GLY A 51 -2.66 -2.52 6.69
N ALA A 52 -2.77 -2.72 5.38
CA ALA A 52 -3.44 -1.83 4.45
C ALA A 52 -4.34 -2.62 3.49
N TYR A 53 -5.24 -1.94 2.79
CA TYR A 53 -6.15 -2.56 1.83
C TYR A 53 -5.96 -1.97 0.44
N LEU A 54 -5.60 -2.79 -0.55
CA LEU A 54 -5.20 -2.35 -1.89
C LEU A 54 -6.26 -1.47 -2.60
N ASN A 55 -7.54 -1.74 -2.39
CA ASN A 55 -8.61 -0.96 -3.03
C ASN A 55 -8.71 0.47 -2.46
N TYR A 56 -8.06 0.75 -1.33
CA TYR A 56 -7.87 2.08 -0.77
C TYR A 56 -6.38 2.44 -0.92
N ARG A 57 -5.97 2.66 -2.17
CA ARG A 57 -4.57 2.86 -2.53
C ARG A 57 -4.00 4.09 -1.82
N ASP A 58 -2.90 3.90 -1.13
CA ASP A 58 -2.20 4.94 -0.38
C ASP A 58 -0.74 4.98 -0.81
N LEU A 59 -0.30 6.07 -1.47
CA LEU A 59 1.09 6.22 -1.91
C LEU A 59 2.01 6.65 -0.75
N ASP A 60 1.46 7.15 0.38
CA ASP A 60 2.25 7.54 1.55
C ASP A 60 2.89 6.30 2.23
N ILE A 61 2.40 5.09 1.96
CA ILE A 61 2.98 3.84 2.49
C ILE A 61 4.07 3.22 1.60
N GLY A 62 4.51 3.94 0.56
CA GLY A 62 5.64 3.57 -0.30
C GLY A 62 5.25 3.42 -1.76
N ILE A 63 6.21 3.67 -2.64
CA ILE A 63 6.09 3.52 -4.09
C ILE A 63 7.29 2.73 -4.63
N ASN A 64 7.17 2.26 -5.86
CA ASN A 64 8.21 1.59 -6.62
C ASN A 64 8.56 2.43 -7.85
N HIS A 65 9.83 2.77 -7.99
CA HIS A 65 10.36 3.55 -9.12
C HIS A 65 10.69 2.69 -10.34
N HIS A 66 10.71 1.37 -10.16
CA HIS A 66 10.99 0.32 -11.13
C HIS A 66 12.46 0.24 -11.57
N ASP A 67 13.35 0.61 -10.66
CA ASP A 67 14.81 0.57 -10.78
C ASP A 67 15.36 -0.76 -10.25
N LYS A 68 16.67 -0.83 -10.03
CA LYS A 68 17.40 -1.98 -9.46
C LYS A 68 16.87 -2.46 -8.09
N ASN A 69 16.13 -1.62 -7.36
CA ASN A 69 15.59 -1.94 -6.03
C ASN A 69 14.07 -2.21 -6.08
N SER A 70 13.50 -2.41 -7.27
CA SER A 70 12.05 -2.57 -7.47
C SER A 70 11.45 -3.66 -6.59
N HIS A 71 12.12 -4.81 -6.44
CA HIS A 71 11.64 -5.85 -5.53
C HIS A 71 11.55 -5.39 -4.07
N GLU A 72 12.56 -4.66 -3.57
CA GLU A 72 12.62 -4.20 -2.18
C GLU A 72 11.61 -3.08 -1.90
N GLU A 73 11.52 -2.10 -2.80
CA GLU A 73 10.49 -1.05 -2.76
C GLU A 73 9.08 -1.64 -2.82
N GLY A 74 8.89 -2.63 -3.71
CA GLY A 74 7.65 -3.38 -3.85
C GLY A 74 7.24 -4.13 -2.59
N LYS A 75 8.23 -4.74 -1.92
CA LYS A 75 8.01 -5.48 -0.68
C LYS A 75 7.55 -4.56 0.46
N PHE A 76 8.07 -3.33 0.54
CA PHE A 76 7.76 -2.38 1.62
C PHE A 76 6.26 -2.08 1.75
N TYR A 77 5.56 -1.78 0.64
CA TYR A 77 4.10 -1.63 0.66
C TYR A 77 3.37 -2.97 0.46
N GLY A 78 3.97 -3.90 -0.28
CA GLY A 78 3.38 -5.20 -0.61
C GLY A 78 3.05 -6.04 0.61
N GLU A 79 3.94 -6.06 1.61
CA GLU A 79 3.67 -6.77 2.87
C GLU A 79 2.52 -6.15 3.67
N LYS A 80 2.29 -4.83 3.58
CA LYS A 80 1.14 -4.17 4.22
C LYS A 80 -0.18 -4.61 3.58
N TYR A 81 -0.21 -4.78 2.26
CA TYR A 81 -1.42 -5.20 1.52
C TYR A 81 -1.66 -6.71 1.56
N PHE A 82 -0.60 -7.52 1.44
CA PHE A 82 -0.70 -8.95 1.13
C PHE A 82 -0.10 -9.86 2.20
N LEU A 83 0.58 -9.32 3.22
CA LEU A 83 1.27 -10.10 4.25
C LEU A 83 2.11 -11.22 3.60
N GLY A 84 2.07 -12.44 4.16
CA GLY A 84 2.79 -13.61 3.61
C GLY A 84 2.34 -14.06 2.22
N ASN A 85 1.30 -13.46 1.62
CA ASN A 85 0.92 -13.77 0.23
C ASN A 85 1.76 -13.01 -0.80
N PHE A 86 2.53 -11.99 -0.41
CA PHE A 86 3.33 -11.16 -1.33
C PHE A 86 4.26 -11.99 -2.21
N ASP A 87 5.06 -12.89 -1.63
CA ASP A 87 6.04 -13.71 -2.38
C ASP A 87 5.37 -14.58 -3.45
N ARG A 88 4.18 -15.12 -3.15
CA ARG A 88 3.40 -15.88 -4.13
C ARG A 88 2.95 -14.99 -5.29
N LEU A 89 2.55 -13.74 -5.01
CA LEU A 89 2.14 -12.79 -6.03
C LEU A 89 3.31 -12.40 -6.94
N VAL A 90 4.50 -12.16 -6.38
CA VAL A 90 5.72 -11.87 -7.14
C VAL A 90 6.06 -13.03 -8.09
N LYS A 91 5.95 -14.29 -7.63
CA LYS A 91 6.13 -15.46 -8.49
C LYS A 91 5.13 -15.49 -9.64
N VAL A 92 3.84 -15.28 -9.36
CA VAL A 92 2.79 -15.24 -10.38
C VAL A 92 3.05 -14.12 -11.39
N LYS A 93 3.34 -12.91 -10.92
CA LYS A 93 3.67 -11.74 -11.75
C LYS A 93 4.85 -12.02 -12.67
N THR A 94 5.92 -12.62 -12.16
CA THR A 94 7.11 -13.01 -12.94
C THR A 94 6.78 -14.02 -14.04
N MET A 95 5.85 -14.95 -13.81
CA MET A 95 5.45 -15.94 -14.81
C MET A 95 4.53 -15.35 -15.90
N VAL A 96 3.57 -14.50 -15.53
CA VAL A 96 2.53 -14.02 -16.46
C VAL A 96 2.89 -12.69 -17.15
N ASP A 97 3.82 -11.92 -16.57
CA ASP A 97 4.29 -10.66 -17.11
C ASP A 97 5.81 -10.48 -16.82
N PRO A 98 6.66 -11.32 -17.45
CA PRO A 98 8.10 -11.35 -17.17
C PRO A 98 8.82 -10.04 -17.52
N HIS A 99 8.29 -9.26 -18.47
CA HIS A 99 8.83 -7.96 -18.86
C HIS A 99 8.26 -6.80 -18.03
N ASN A 100 7.43 -7.10 -17.04
CA ASN A 100 6.78 -6.13 -16.15
C ASN A 100 6.07 -5.00 -16.91
N PHE A 101 5.35 -5.34 -17.99
CA PHE A 101 4.62 -4.39 -18.82
C PHE A 101 3.45 -3.75 -18.05
N PHE A 102 2.69 -4.55 -17.30
CA PHE A 102 1.54 -4.09 -16.52
C PHE A 102 1.99 -3.60 -15.13
N ARG A 103 2.45 -2.35 -15.06
CA ARG A 103 2.99 -1.77 -13.83
C ARG A 103 2.45 -0.38 -13.50
N ASN A 104 2.54 -0.03 -12.22
CA ASN A 104 2.31 1.29 -11.65
C ASN A 104 3.14 1.42 -10.36
N GLU A 105 3.06 2.59 -9.71
CA GLU A 105 3.84 2.94 -8.52
C GLU A 105 3.68 1.95 -7.35
N GLN A 106 2.64 1.11 -7.34
CA GLN A 106 2.42 0.07 -6.33
C GLN A 106 2.10 -1.32 -6.91
N SER A 107 2.49 -1.59 -8.16
CA SER A 107 2.30 -2.91 -8.76
C SER A 107 3.28 -3.93 -8.18
N ILE A 108 2.83 -5.19 -8.05
CA ILE A 108 3.71 -6.31 -7.68
C ILE A 108 4.94 -6.32 -8.60
N PRO A 109 6.18 -6.33 -8.06
CA PRO A 109 7.39 -6.41 -8.86
C PRO A 109 7.60 -7.82 -9.42
N THR A 110 8.50 -7.96 -10.38
CA THR A 110 9.00 -9.28 -10.81
C THR A 110 10.23 -9.65 -9.98
N LEU A 111 10.65 -10.92 -9.99
CA LEU A 111 11.85 -11.36 -9.25
C LEU A 111 13.15 -10.78 -9.82
N LEU A 112 13.15 -10.41 -11.10
CA LEU A 112 14.32 -9.94 -11.84
C LEU A 112 14.40 -8.40 -11.91
N SER A 113 13.44 -7.69 -11.30
CA SER A 113 13.38 -6.22 -11.27
C SER A 113 14.03 -5.64 -10.03
#